data_AF-A0ABC8X200-F1
#
_entry.id   AF-A0ABC8X200-F1
#
_cell.length_a   1.000
_cell.length_b   1.000
_cell.length_c   1.000
_cell.angle_alpha   90.00
_cell.angle_beta   90.00
_cell.angle_gamma   90.00
#
_symmetry.space_group_name_H-M   'P 1'
#
loop_
_entity.id
_entity.type
_entity.pdbx_description
1 polymer ?
#
loop_
_entity_poly.entity_id
_entity_poly.type
_entity_poly.pdbx_seq_one_letter_code
_entity_poly.pdbx_strand_id
1 'polypeptide(L)'
;MELMIATRKAVRELQLEYGITTDRVYTGSFMTSLDMQGFSISIMKSDTTILQWLDASTKAPCWPAGTDGDRQKPAKVAVPAPPSCAIKSDKMLQQSRELTKEGCILEASIEAGAKEIIRIKDSLNEWDSKVGDGDCGTTMHRGAIAILDDMKKCYPMNDAAETVNEIGATVRGVMGGTTGILYDILCKAAYASLKGIKTVEAKHWANALQASICAISKYGGARVGYRTMLDALIPASEILRERLEAGDDPLDAFVVSSEAAMTGAESTRHMQAQAGRSSYIAADKLASAPDPGAMAAAAWYRAVALSLKSAWCHSKP
;
A
#
# COMPACT_ATOMS: atom_id res chain seq x y z
N MET A 1 2.60 -0.96 22.10
CA MET A 1 2.07 -1.71 20.93
C MET A 1 3.20 -2.41 20.18
N GLU A 2 4.32 -1.73 19.91
CA GLU A 2 5.46 -2.26 19.17
C GLU A 2 6.09 -3.50 19.80
N LEU A 3 6.22 -3.54 21.14
CA LEU A 3 6.72 -4.73 21.86
C LEU A 3 5.90 -6.01 21.57
N MET A 4 4.59 -5.89 21.39
CA MET A 4 3.73 -7.04 21.04
C MET A 4 3.93 -7.48 19.59
N ILE A 5 4.25 -6.56 18.68
CA ILE A 5 4.59 -6.89 17.29
C ILE A 5 5.94 -7.62 17.24
N ALA A 6 6.96 -7.07 17.91
CA ALA A 6 8.28 -7.68 18.04
C ALA A 6 8.19 -9.08 18.67
N THR A 7 7.41 -9.23 19.75
CA THR A 7 7.17 -10.52 20.41
C THR A 7 6.55 -11.54 19.45
N ARG A 8 5.48 -11.19 18.71
CA ARG A 8 4.84 -12.11 17.77
C ARG A 8 5.78 -12.55 16.65
N LYS A 9 6.59 -11.62 16.12
CA LYS A 9 7.59 -11.94 15.09
C LYS A 9 8.65 -12.88 15.62
N ALA A 10 9.23 -12.58 16.79
CA ALA A 10 10.27 -13.39 17.42
C ALA A 10 9.80 -14.82 17.73
N VAL A 11 8.59 -14.97 18.30
CA VAL A 11 8.01 -16.30 18.58
C VAL A 11 7.80 -17.09 17.29
N ARG A 12 7.33 -16.44 16.23
CA ARG A 12 7.10 -17.08 14.93
C ARG A 12 8.42 -17.55 14.28
N GLU A 13 9.47 -16.72 14.30
CA GLU A 13 10.79 -17.10 13.76
C GLU A 13 11.39 -18.26 14.55
N LEU A 14 11.37 -18.19 15.89
CA LEU A 14 11.89 -19.26 16.76
C LEU A 14 11.23 -20.61 16.48
N GLN A 15 9.91 -20.62 16.25
CA GLN A 15 9.16 -21.85 16.00
C GLN A 15 9.32 -22.36 14.56
N LEU A 16 9.20 -21.49 13.56
CA LEU A 16 9.16 -21.90 12.14
C LEU A 16 10.56 -22.10 11.55
N GLU A 17 11.52 -21.24 11.88
CA GLU A 17 12.86 -21.26 11.28
C GLU A 17 13.84 -22.08 12.11
N TYR A 18 13.75 -21.98 13.44
CA TYR A 18 14.69 -22.63 14.37
C TYR A 18 14.12 -23.89 15.04
N GLY A 19 12.83 -24.20 14.84
CA GLY A 19 12.19 -25.39 15.41
C GLY A 19 12.11 -25.40 16.95
N ILE A 20 12.23 -24.24 17.59
CA ILE A 20 12.24 -24.09 19.05
C ILE A 20 10.80 -23.91 19.55
N THR A 21 10.35 -24.83 20.40
CA THR A 21 9.03 -24.72 21.05
C THR A 21 9.08 -23.68 22.17
N THR A 22 8.09 -22.79 22.23
CA THR A 22 8.03 -21.71 23.23
C THR A 22 7.00 -22.03 24.33
N ASP A 23 7.46 -22.28 25.55
CA ASP A 23 6.58 -22.62 26.69
C ASP A 23 5.94 -21.40 27.38
N ARG A 24 6.68 -20.29 27.43
CA ARG A 24 6.30 -19.03 28.09
C ARG A 24 6.85 -17.83 27.33
N VAL A 25 6.08 -16.74 27.35
CA VAL A 25 6.47 -15.46 26.77
C VAL A 25 6.18 -14.36 27.77
N TYR A 26 7.19 -13.55 28.06
CA TYR A 26 7.08 -12.39 28.94
C TYR A 26 7.36 -11.13 28.13
N THR A 27 6.40 -10.21 28.09
CA THR A 27 6.51 -8.96 27.35
C THR A 27 6.19 -7.79 28.28
N GLY A 28 7.10 -6.83 28.37
CA GLY A 28 6.96 -5.68 29.24
C GLY A 28 8.28 -4.94 29.45
N SER A 29 8.24 -3.90 30.28
CA SER A 29 9.42 -3.12 30.65
C SER A 29 10.05 -3.71 31.91
N PHE A 30 11.00 -4.64 31.74
CA PHE A 30 11.70 -5.31 32.84
C PHE A 30 13.03 -4.63 33.20
N MET A 31 13.80 -4.27 32.19
CA MET A 31 15.08 -3.58 32.33
C MET A 31 15.16 -2.51 31.24
N THR A 32 15.09 -1.23 31.65
CA THR A 32 15.05 -0.08 30.74
C THR A 32 16.37 0.70 30.78
N SER A 33 16.64 1.49 29.74
CA SER A 33 17.75 2.44 29.71
C SER A 33 17.20 3.85 29.43
N LEU A 34 16.69 4.49 30.48
CA LEU A 34 15.97 5.77 30.41
C LEU A 34 14.89 5.72 29.32
N ASP A 35 14.97 6.60 28.32
CA ASP A 35 14.01 6.78 27.23
C ASP A 35 14.54 6.25 25.88
N MET A 36 15.45 5.26 25.94
CA MET A 36 16.01 4.63 24.73
C MET A 36 14.91 3.93 23.92
N GLN A 37 14.76 4.34 22.66
CA GLN A 37 13.83 3.74 21.71
C GLN A 37 14.41 2.43 21.14
N GLY A 38 14.30 1.37 21.93
CA GLY A 38 14.77 0.03 21.57
C GLY A 38 14.18 -1.05 22.47
N PHE A 39 14.44 -2.30 22.12
CA PHE A 39 14.06 -3.46 22.93
C PHE A 39 15.17 -4.51 22.92
N SER A 40 15.13 -5.40 23.89
CA SER A 40 15.99 -6.58 23.93
C SER A 40 15.13 -7.84 23.92
N ILE A 41 15.64 -8.90 23.29
CA ILE A 41 15.02 -10.23 23.32
C ILE A 41 15.98 -11.14 24.08
N SER A 42 15.48 -11.76 25.15
CA SER A 42 16.23 -12.76 25.92
C SER A 42 15.56 -14.12 25.76
N ILE A 43 16.34 -15.13 25.39
CA ILE A 43 15.87 -16.49 25.21
C ILE A 43 16.57 -17.37 26.24
N MET A 44 15.80 -18.14 27.00
CA MET A 44 16.31 -19.03 28.03
C MET A 44 15.73 -20.43 27.82
N LYS A 45 16.59 -21.44 27.87
CA LYS A 45 16.14 -22.83 27.89
C LYS A 45 15.43 -23.08 29.22
N SER A 46 14.18 -23.53 29.15
CA SER A 46 13.36 -23.86 30.32
C SER A 46 13.20 -25.36 30.50
N ASP A 47 13.07 -25.78 31.75
CA ASP A 47 12.50 -27.05 32.16
C ASP A 47 11.30 -26.80 33.09
N THR A 48 10.64 -27.87 33.53
CA THR A 48 9.46 -27.76 34.41
C THR A 48 9.78 -27.07 35.74
N THR A 49 10.99 -27.25 36.28
CA THR A 49 11.42 -26.66 37.55
C THR A 49 11.62 -25.15 37.40
N ILE A 50 12.30 -24.70 36.34
CA ILE A 50 12.49 -23.28 36.03
C ILE A 50 11.14 -22.59 35.82
N LEU A 51 10.23 -23.22 35.09
CA LEU A 51 8.89 -22.68 34.86
C LEU A 51 8.11 -22.51 36.18
N GLN A 52 8.20 -23.47 37.09
CA GLN A 52 7.59 -23.37 38.42
C GLN A 52 8.17 -22.21 39.24
N TRP A 53 9.49 -21.99 39.17
CA TRP A 53 10.11 -20.85 39.86
C TRP A 53 9.72 -19.50 39.26
N LEU A 54 9.60 -19.40 37.94
CA LEU A 54 9.17 -18.17 37.27
C LEU A 54 7.69 -17.84 37.54
N ASP A 55 6.85 -18.87 37.68
CA ASP A 55 5.42 -18.75 37.97
C ASP A 55 5.14 -18.62 39.49
N ALA A 56 6.17 -18.72 40.34
CA ALA A 56 6.04 -18.59 41.79
C ALA A 56 5.66 -17.16 42.19
N SER A 57 4.77 -17.04 43.18
CA SER A 57 4.28 -15.76 43.66
C SER A 57 5.41 -14.92 44.27
N THR A 58 5.52 -13.67 43.86
CA THR A 58 6.57 -12.75 44.32
C THR A 58 6.04 -11.36 44.62
N LYS A 59 6.76 -10.65 45.50
CA LYS A 59 6.54 -9.24 45.81
C LYS A 59 7.33 -8.30 44.89
N ALA A 60 8.08 -8.85 43.92
CA ALA A 60 8.87 -8.05 43.00
C ALA A 60 7.97 -7.06 42.22
N PRO A 61 8.33 -5.76 42.21
CA PRO A 61 7.59 -4.78 41.42
C PRO A 61 7.69 -5.15 39.93
N CYS A 62 6.58 -4.99 39.21
CA CYS A 62 6.47 -5.23 37.77
C CYS A 62 6.69 -6.68 37.28
N TRP A 63 6.91 -7.67 38.17
CA TRP A 63 6.90 -9.08 37.74
C TRP A 63 5.46 -9.54 37.45
N PRO A 64 5.23 -10.31 36.36
CA PRO A 64 3.88 -10.72 35.96
C PRO A 64 3.18 -11.66 36.95
N ALA A 65 3.92 -12.48 37.71
CA ALA A 65 3.38 -13.39 38.72
C ALA A 65 3.36 -12.74 40.14
N GLY A 66 2.56 -11.68 40.31
CA GLY A 66 2.44 -10.96 41.59
C GLY A 66 1.53 -11.63 42.62
N THR A 67 1.69 -11.28 43.90
CA THR A 67 0.90 -11.79 45.04
C THR A 67 -0.58 -11.39 45.02
N ASP A 68 -0.92 -10.28 44.36
CA ASP A 68 -2.22 -9.61 44.55
C ASP A 68 -3.32 -10.06 43.56
N GLY A 69 -3.11 -11.18 42.84
CA GLY A 69 -4.14 -11.82 42.02
C GLY A 69 -4.61 -11.06 40.77
N ASP A 70 -4.28 -9.77 40.64
CA ASP A 70 -4.78 -8.87 39.59
C ASP A 70 -3.86 -8.77 38.37
N ARG A 71 -2.78 -9.58 38.32
CA ARG A 71 -1.79 -9.56 37.24
C ARG A 71 -1.93 -10.78 36.33
N GLN A 72 -2.04 -10.54 35.03
CA GLN A 72 -2.23 -11.57 34.01
C GLN A 72 -1.11 -12.62 34.05
N LYS A 73 -1.50 -13.88 34.27
CA LYS A 73 -0.60 -15.02 34.10
C LYS A 73 -0.11 -15.08 32.65
N PRO A 74 1.18 -15.38 32.40
CA PRO A 74 1.70 -15.47 31.05
C PRO A 74 0.92 -16.53 30.26
N ALA A 75 0.31 -16.10 29.16
CA ALA A 75 -0.50 -16.97 28.32
C ALA A 75 0.39 -17.98 27.58
N LYS A 76 0.00 -19.25 27.57
CA LYS A 76 0.50 -20.20 26.56
C LYS A 76 0.00 -19.71 25.20
N VAL A 77 0.91 -19.31 24.32
CA VAL A 77 0.54 -18.93 22.95
C VAL A 77 0.31 -20.21 22.16
N ALA A 78 -0.96 -20.55 21.92
CA ALA A 78 -1.31 -21.56 20.94
C ALA A 78 -1.01 -21.02 19.53
N VAL A 79 -0.35 -21.83 18.71
CA VAL A 79 -0.05 -21.52 17.32
C VAL A 79 -1.37 -21.43 16.55
N PRO A 80 -1.70 -20.31 15.89
CA PRO A 80 -2.59 -20.39 14.75
C PRO A 80 -1.84 -21.22 13.71
N ALA A 81 -2.38 -22.38 13.35
CA ALA A 81 -1.96 -23.07 12.13
C ALA A 81 -1.88 -22.00 11.02
N PRO A 82 -0.85 -22.02 10.16
CA PRO A 82 -0.83 -21.11 9.02
C PRO A 82 -2.21 -21.24 8.37
N PRO A 83 -2.87 -20.14 7.94
CA PRO A 83 -3.96 -20.30 7.02
C PRO A 83 -3.35 -21.06 5.86
N SER A 84 -3.68 -22.36 5.77
CA SER A 84 -3.50 -23.11 4.54
C SER A 84 -4.02 -22.15 3.51
N CYS A 85 -3.16 -21.73 2.57
CA CYS A 85 -3.58 -20.97 1.40
C CYS A 85 -4.92 -21.56 1.03
N ALA A 86 -6.00 -20.79 1.21
CA ALA A 86 -7.27 -21.22 0.72
C ALA A 86 -7.00 -21.33 -0.76
N ILE A 87 -6.81 -22.57 -1.20
CA ILE A 87 -6.78 -22.99 -2.57
C ILE A 87 -8.15 -22.55 -3.04
N LYS A 88 -8.27 -21.29 -3.46
CA LYS A 88 -9.27 -20.85 -4.39
C LYS A 88 -8.95 -21.67 -5.62
N SER A 89 -9.52 -22.86 -5.64
CA SER A 89 -9.68 -23.77 -6.74
C SER A 89 -8.61 -23.63 -7.82
N ASP A 90 -7.75 -24.64 -7.86
CA ASP A 90 -6.80 -25.05 -8.90
C ASP A 90 -7.46 -25.29 -10.29
N LYS A 91 -8.46 -24.47 -10.67
CA LYS A 91 -9.32 -24.61 -11.86
C LYS A 91 -9.27 -23.42 -12.81
N MET A 92 -8.41 -22.43 -12.61
CA MET A 92 -8.23 -21.32 -13.58
C MET A 92 -6.79 -21.04 -14.03
N LEU A 93 -5.78 -21.73 -13.51
CA LEU A 93 -4.38 -21.41 -13.80
C LEU A 93 -3.77 -22.11 -15.03
N GLN A 94 -4.57 -22.81 -15.82
CA GLN A 94 -4.11 -23.41 -17.08
C GLN A 94 -5.16 -23.26 -18.18
N GLN A 95 -5.45 -22.01 -18.53
CA GLN A 95 -5.70 -21.72 -19.93
C GLN A 95 -4.72 -20.62 -20.31
N SER A 96 -3.76 -20.95 -21.18
CA SER A 96 -3.13 -19.98 -22.07
C SER A 96 -4.24 -19.31 -22.86
N ARG A 97 -4.92 -18.34 -22.26
CA ARG A 97 -5.89 -17.50 -22.95
C ARG A 97 -5.08 -16.41 -23.60
N GLU A 98 -5.03 -16.44 -24.93
CA GLU A 98 -4.57 -15.30 -25.71
C GLU A 98 -5.21 -14.03 -25.15
N LEU A 99 -4.37 -13.02 -24.91
CA LEU A 99 -4.84 -11.73 -24.43
C LEU A 99 -5.70 -11.08 -25.51
N THR A 100 -6.84 -10.49 -25.11
CA THR A 100 -7.60 -9.64 -26.02
C THR A 100 -6.81 -8.36 -26.29
N LYS A 101 -7.21 -7.58 -27.30
CA LYS A 101 -6.58 -6.29 -27.57
C LYS A 101 -6.62 -5.39 -26.34
N GLU A 102 -7.75 -5.38 -25.63
CA GLU A 102 -7.95 -4.63 -24.39
C GLU A 102 -7.05 -5.16 -23.26
N GLY A 103 -6.89 -6.49 -23.15
CA GLY A 103 -5.98 -7.12 -22.20
C GLY A 103 -4.51 -6.74 -22.42
N CYS A 104 -4.05 -6.73 -23.68
CA CYS A 104 -2.70 -6.26 -24.03
C CYS A 104 -2.50 -4.77 -23.69
N ILE A 105 -3.50 -3.93 -23.96
CA ILE A 105 -3.45 -2.50 -23.63
C ILE A 105 -3.39 -2.31 -22.11
N LEU A 106 -4.18 -3.07 -21.35
CA LEU A 106 -4.18 -3.03 -19.89
C LEU A 106 -2.84 -3.48 -19.31
N GLU A 107 -2.28 -4.59 -19.80
CA GLU A 107 -0.96 -5.09 -19.41
C GLU A 107 0.13 -4.03 -19.66
N ALA A 108 0.19 -3.49 -20.88
CA ALA A 108 1.17 -2.46 -21.24
C ALA A 108 1.01 -1.19 -20.39
N SER A 109 -0.23 -0.82 -20.05
CA SER A 109 -0.52 0.34 -19.20
C SER A 109 -0.01 0.13 -17.77
N ILE A 110 -0.30 -1.02 -17.16
CA ILE A 110 0.18 -1.38 -15.83
C ILE A 110 1.71 -1.43 -15.81
N GLU A 111 2.31 -2.04 -16.84
CA GLU A 111 3.76 -2.13 -16.96
C GLU A 111 4.42 -0.75 -17.05
N ALA A 112 3.86 0.17 -17.85
CA ALA A 112 4.36 1.52 -17.98
C ALA A 112 4.30 2.29 -16.64
N GLY A 113 3.17 2.22 -15.94
CA GLY A 113 3.02 2.83 -14.61
C GLY A 113 4.04 2.30 -13.59
N ALA A 114 4.20 0.98 -13.53
CA ALA A 114 5.14 0.34 -12.61
C ALA A 114 6.60 0.69 -12.93
N LYS A 115 6.98 0.68 -14.21
CA LYS A 115 8.32 1.08 -14.65
C LYS A 115 8.63 2.53 -14.32
N GLU A 116 7.65 3.43 -14.45
CA GLU A 116 7.84 4.83 -14.10
C GLU A 116 8.09 5.02 -12.61
N ILE A 117 7.34 4.34 -11.74
CA ILE A 117 7.57 4.37 -10.29
C ILE A 117 8.96 3.84 -9.93
N ILE A 118 9.39 2.74 -10.56
CA ILE A 118 10.74 2.20 -10.36
C ILE A 118 11.79 3.23 -10.75
N ARG A 119 11.59 3.93 -11.88
CA ARG A 119 12.49 4.97 -12.38
C ARG A 119 12.63 6.17 -11.44
N ILE A 120 11.52 6.64 -10.86
CA ILE A 120 11.50 7.84 -10.00
C ILE A 120 11.70 7.54 -8.50
N LYS A 121 11.95 6.27 -8.12
CA LYS A 121 12.09 5.83 -6.73
C LYS A 121 12.99 6.73 -5.89
N ASP A 122 14.18 7.04 -6.39
CA ASP A 122 15.16 7.83 -5.62
C ASP A 122 14.71 9.29 -5.46
N SER A 123 14.08 9.88 -6.48
CA SER A 123 13.48 11.22 -6.37
C SER A 123 12.33 11.27 -5.37
N LEU A 124 11.48 10.24 -5.33
CA LEU A 124 10.40 10.13 -4.34
C LEU A 124 10.95 10.06 -2.92
N ASN A 125 12.00 9.27 -2.67
CA ASN A 125 12.66 9.22 -1.36
C ASN A 125 13.34 10.56 -1.03
N GLU A 126 13.94 11.24 -2.01
CA GLU A 126 14.56 12.55 -1.79
C GLU A 126 13.52 13.59 -1.37
N TRP A 127 12.37 13.69 -2.07
CA TRP A 127 11.30 14.60 -1.67
C TRP A 127 10.73 14.24 -0.32
N ASP A 128 10.45 12.96 -0.09
CA ASP A 128 9.91 12.48 1.19
C ASP A 128 10.89 12.65 2.35
N SER A 129 12.21 12.63 2.13
CA SER A 129 13.19 12.92 3.19
C SER A 129 13.13 14.37 3.69
N LYS A 130 12.59 15.28 2.87
CA LYS A 130 12.40 16.70 3.20
C LYS A 130 11.06 16.96 3.87
N VAL A 131 10.03 16.16 3.55
CA VAL A 131 8.63 16.42 3.97
C VAL A 131 7.99 15.25 4.73
N GLY A 132 8.75 14.22 5.08
CA GLY A 132 8.27 12.98 5.69
C GLY A 132 9.43 12.16 6.27
N ASP A 133 9.34 10.84 6.20
CA ASP A 133 10.34 9.90 6.73
C ASP A 133 11.27 9.29 5.67
N GLY A 134 11.15 9.70 4.41
CA GLY A 134 12.08 9.35 3.34
C GLY A 134 11.90 7.93 2.79
N ASP A 135 10.73 7.32 2.98
CA ASP A 135 10.45 5.94 2.58
C ASP A 135 9.42 5.81 1.45
N CYS A 136 8.80 6.90 1.01
CA CYS A 136 7.73 6.88 0.01
C CYS A 136 8.15 6.18 -1.28
N GLY A 137 9.31 6.52 -1.84
CA GLY A 137 9.84 5.88 -3.04
C GLY A 137 10.09 4.39 -2.85
N THR A 138 10.67 3.99 -1.72
CA THR A 138 10.90 2.58 -1.35
C THR A 138 9.59 1.81 -1.24
N THR A 139 8.57 2.40 -0.63
CA THR A 139 7.23 1.82 -0.49
C THR A 139 6.55 1.66 -1.86
N MET A 140 6.59 2.70 -2.70
CA MET A 140 6.03 2.67 -4.05
C MET A 140 6.75 1.66 -4.95
N HIS A 141 8.08 1.57 -4.88
CA HIS A 141 8.88 0.60 -5.63
C HIS A 141 8.56 -0.85 -5.24
N ARG A 142 8.40 -1.14 -3.94
CA ARG A 142 7.96 -2.49 -3.50
C ARG A 142 6.61 -2.87 -4.12
N GLY A 143 5.66 -1.94 -4.14
CA GLY A 143 4.38 -2.13 -4.81
C GLY A 143 4.53 -2.40 -6.31
N ALA A 144 5.31 -1.56 -7.00
CA ALA A 144 5.53 -1.67 -8.45
C ALA A 144 6.18 -3.01 -8.86
N ILE A 145 7.21 -3.46 -8.13
CA ILE A 145 7.84 -4.76 -8.38
C ILE A 145 6.86 -5.91 -8.17
N ALA A 146 6.10 -5.91 -7.06
CA ALA A 146 5.12 -6.95 -6.79
C ALA A 146 4.02 -6.99 -7.86
N ILE A 147 3.53 -5.82 -8.30
CA ILE A 147 2.57 -5.72 -9.40
C ILE A 147 3.13 -6.37 -10.67
N LEU A 148 4.37 -6.07 -11.07
CA LEU A 148 4.99 -6.65 -12.26
C LEU A 148 5.18 -8.17 -12.16
N ASP A 149 5.51 -8.67 -10.96
CA ASP A 149 5.71 -10.09 -10.72
C ASP A 149 4.39 -10.86 -10.72
N ASP A 150 3.35 -10.32 -10.08
CA ASP A 150 2.02 -10.97 -9.99
C ASP A 150 1.25 -10.85 -11.31
N MET A 151 1.45 -9.77 -12.06
CA MET A 151 0.90 -9.60 -13.42
C MET A 151 1.29 -10.76 -14.34
N LYS A 152 2.53 -11.24 -14.25
CA LYS A 152 3.02 -12.39 -15.04
C LYS A 152 2.46 -13.74 -14.59
N LYS A 153 1.90 -13.82 -13.38
CA LYS A 153 1.55 -15.09 -12.73
C LYS A 153 0.04 -15.31 -12.63
N CYS A 154 -0.72 -14.30 -12.21
CA CYS A 154 -2.08 -14.52 -11.72
C CYS A 154 -3.12 -13.46 -12.12
N TYR A 155 -2.73 -12.32 -12.70
CA TYR A 155 -3.72 -11.28 -13.00
C TYR A 155 -4.57 -11.65 -14.24
N PRO A 156 -5.91 -11.53 -14.15
CA PRO A 156 -6.81 -11.85 -15.25
C PRO A 156 -6.92 -10.67 -16.23
N MET A 157 -5.87 -10.39 -17.02
CA MET A 157 -5.79 -9.21 -17.91
C MET A 157 -7.00 -8.98 -18.84
N ASN A 158 -7.73 -10.03 -19.23
CA ASN A 158 -8.93 -9.92 -20.05
C ASN A 158 -10.19 -9.46 -19.27
N ASP A 159 -10.10 -9.34 -17.94
CA ASP A 159 -11.10 -8.78 -17.05
C ASP A 159 -10.49 -7.58 -16.31
N ALA A 160 -10.78 -6.39 -16.81
CA ALA A 160 -10.24 -5.15 -16.26
C ALA A 160 -10.68 -4.91 -14.80
N ALA A 161 -11.91 -5.28 -14.44
CA ALA A 161 -12.39 -5.11 -13.08
C ALA A 161 -11.59 -6.01 -12.13
N GLU A 162 -11.53 -7.31 -12.43
CA GLU A 162 -10.83 -8.25 -11.57
C GLU A 162 -9.31 -8.00 -11.56
N THR A 163 -8.71 -7.55 -12.66
CA THR A 163 -7.31 -7.13 -12.69
C THR A 163 -7.04 -5.98 -11.71
N VAL A 164 -7.88 -4.94 -11.70
CA VAL A 164 -7.72 -3.83 -10.76
C VAL A 164 -7.92 -4.31 -9.31
N ASN A 165 -8.83 -5.25 -9.09
CA ASN A 165 -9.05 -5.85 -7.76
C ASN A 165 -7.81 -6.60 -7.25
N GLU A 166 -7.14 -7.37 -8.12
CA GLU A 166 -5.91 -8.09 -7.79
C GLU A 166 -4.73 -7.14 -7.57
N ILE A 167 -4.59 -6.06 -8.37
CA ILE A 167 -3.60 -5.00 -8.09
C ILE A 167 -3.77 -4.45 -6.68
N GLY A 168 -5.02 -4.17 -6.27
CA GLY A 168 -5.36 -3.73 -4.92
C GLY A 168 -4.92 -4.72 -3.83
N ALA A 169 -5.14 -6.02 -4.04
CA ALA A 169 -4.74 -7.06 -3.11
C ALA A 169 -3.20 -7.15 -3.00
N THR A 170 -2.49 -7.05 -4.11
CA THR A 170 -1.02 -7.06 -4.15
C THR A 170 -0.45 -5.87 -3.39
N VAL A 171 -0.90 -4.64 -3.68
CA VAL A 171 -0.39 -3.46 -2.97
C VAL A 171 -0.73 -3.49 -1.48
N ARG A 172 -1.91 -3.99 -1.08
CA ARG A 172 -2.25 -4.18 0.34
C ARG A 172 -1.25 -5.11 1.04
N GLY A 173 -0.83 -6.18 0.37
CA GLY A 173 0.06 -7.18 0.93
C GLY A 173 1.50 -6.68 1.13
N VAL A 174 1.98 -5.82 0.22
CA VAL A 174 3.41 -5.46 0.16
C VAL A 174 3.71 -4.00 0.49
N MET A 175 2.78 -3.07 0.28
CA MET A 175 2.99 -1.66 0.59
C MET A 175 2.62 -1.41 2.06
N GLY A 176 3.61 -1.00 2.85
CA GLY A 176 3.42 -0.71 4.26
C GLY A 176 2.64 0.59 4.51
N GLY A 177 2.25 0.80 5.77
CA GLY A 177 1.67 2.05 6.24
C GLY A 177 0.32 2.42 5.62
N THR A 178 -0.02 3.70 5.72
CA THR A 178 -1.28 4.25 5.21
C THR A 178 -1.38 4.15 3.69
N THR A 179 -0.24 4.28 2.98
CA THR A 179 -0.16 4.27 1.51
C THR A 179 -0.75 3.00 0.91
N GLY A 180 -0.36 1.82 1.40
CA GLY A 180 -0.89 0.55 0.90
C GLY A 180 -2.41 0.41 1.06
N ILE A 181 -2.95 0.89 2.18
CA ILE A 181 -4.40 0.88 2.43
C ILE A 181 -5.13 1.84 1.50
N LEU A 182 -4.59 3.04 1.26
CA LEU A 182 -5.20 4.02 0.37
C LEU A 182 -5.24 3.53 -1.09
N TYR A 183 -4.16 2.90 -1.58
CA TYR A 183 -4.14 2.33 -2.92
C TYR A 183 -5.05 1.10 -3.05
N ASP A 184 -5.21 0.29 -2.00
CA ASP A 184 -6.23 -0.77 -2.03
C ASP A 184 -7.65 -0.17 -2.08
N ILE A 185 -7.94 0.83 -1.25
CA ILE A 185 -9.24 1.52 -1.29
C ILE A 185 -9.54 2.09 -2.68
N LEU A 186 -8.53 2.71 -3.32
CA LEU A 186 -8.58 3.16 -4.71
C LEU A 186 -8.99 2.00 -5.62
N CYS A 187 -8.26 0.88 -5.57
CA CYS A 187 -8.51 -0.28 -6.42
C CYS A 187 -9.88 -0.93 -6.17
N LYS A 188 -10.34 -1.03 -4.91
CA LYS A 188 -11.66 -1.59 -4.57
C LYS A 188 -12.81 -0.73 -5.07
N ALA A 189 -12.66 0.59 -5.03
CA ALA A 189 -13.65 1.51 -5.56
C ALA A 189 -13.71 1.45 -7.09
N ALA A 190 -12.56 1.41 -7.76
CA ALA A 190 -12.48 1.18 -9.21
C ALA A 190 -13.10 -0.17 -9.60
N TYR A 191 -12.76 -1.25 -8.90
CA TYR A 191 -13.37 -2.58 -9.10
C TYR A 191 -14.90 -2.51 -8.99
N ALA A 192 -15.43 -1.91 -7.92
CA ALA A 192 -16.86 -1.80 -7.73
C ALA A 192 -17.55 -1.02 -8.86
N SER A 193 -16.88 -0.01 -9.42
CA SER A 193 -17.38 0.76 -10.56
C SER A 193 -17.32 0.00 -11.89
N LEU A 194 -16.34 -0.89 -12.06
CA LEU A 194 -16.11 -1.63 -13.31
C LEU A 194 -16.84 -2.98 -13.36
N LYS A 195 -17.14 -3.56 -12.20
CA LYS A 195 -17.73 -4.90 -12.08
C LYS A 195 -19.04 -5.00 -12.85
N GLY A 196 -19.14 -6.02 -13.70
CA GLY A 196 -20.34 -6.32 -14.49
C GLY A 196 -20.40 -5.61 -15.84
N ILE A 197 -19.46 -4.72 -16.16
CA ILE A 197 -19.30 -4.12 -17.48
C ILE A 197 -18.55 -5.10 -18.38
N LYS A 198 -19.14 -5.49 -19.52
CA LYS A 198 -18.53 -6.45 -20.47
C LYS A 198 -17.39 -5.84 -21.27
N THR A 199 -17.56 -4.61 -21.73
CA THR A 199 -16.57 -3.87 -22.51
C THR A 199 -16.33 -2.54 -21.82
N VAL A 200 -15.14 -2.37 -21.25
CA VAL A 200 -14.78 -1.15 -20.53
C VAL A 200 -14.32 -0.10 -21.54
N GLU A 201 -14.89 1.10 -21.43
CA GLU A 201 -14.65 2.23 -22.33
C GLU A 201 -14.09 3.41 -21.53
N ALA A 202 -13.65 4.47 -22.20
CA ALA A 202 -13.06 5.64 -21.57
C ALA A 202 -13.96 6.26 -20.47
N LYS A 203 -15.28 6.36 -20.70
CA LYS A 203 -16.23 6.87 -19.69
C LYS A 203 -16.31 5.97 -18.46
N HIS A 204 -16.19 4.65 -18.63
CA HIS A 204 -16.18 3.71 -17.52
C HIS A 204 -14.91 3.87 -16.66
N TRP A 205 -13.75 4.07 -17.29
CA TRP A 205 -12.50 4.38 -16.59
C TRP A 205 -12.55 5.74 -15.87
N ALA A 206 -13.14 6.76 -16.48
CA ALA A 206 -13.34 8.06 -15.84
C ALA A 206 -14.24 7.97 -14.59
N ASN A 207 -15.34 7.22 -14.69
CA ASN A 207 -16.22 6.95 -13.54
C ASN A 207 -15.50 6.16 -12.44
N ALA A 208 -14.69 5.17 -12.81
CA ALA A 208 -13.90 4.39 -11.86
C ALA A 208 -12.85 5.26 -11.13
N LEU A 209 -12.17 6.17 -11.84
CA LEU A 209 -11.25 7.14 -11.25
C LEU A 209 -11.98 8.06 -10.26
N GLN A 210 -13.12 8.62 -10.65
CA GLN A 210 -13.94 9.47 -9.78
C GLN A 210 -14.40 8.72 -8.52
N ALA A 211 -14.92 7.49 -8.67
CA ALA A 211 -15.32 6.65 -7.55
C ALA A 211 -14.15 6.38 -6.59
N SER A 212 -12.96 6.16 -7.13
CA SER A 212 -11.74 5.94 -6.36
C SER A 212 -11.31 7.16 -5.57
N ILE A 213 -11.34 8.34 -6.19
CA ILE A 213 -11.06 9.63 -5.53
C ILE A 213 -12.04 9.89 -4.39
N CYS A 214 -13.33 9.67 -4.64
CA CYS A 214 -14.37 9.80 -3.59
C CYS A 214 -14.10 8.86 -2.42
N ALA A 215 -13.71 7.61 -2.68
CA ALA A 215 -13.39 6.64 -1.64
C ALA A 215 -12.16 7.06 -0.83
N ILE A 216 -11.06 7.46 -1.49
CA ILE A 216 -9.84 7.93 -0.82
C ILE A 216 -10.13 9.18 0.02
N SER A 217 -10.87 10.16 -0.50
CA SER A 217 -11.23 11.36 0.25
C SER A 217 -12.10 11.02 1.47
N LYS A 218 -13.07 10.12 1.31
CA LYS A 218 -13.94 9.66 2.41
C LYS A 218 -13.18 8.95 3.52
N TYR A 219 -12.35 7.97 3.17
CA TYR A 219 -11.67 7.12 4.17
C TYR A 219 -10.34 7.71 4.66
N GLY A 220 -9.65 8.47 3.83
CA GLY A 220 -8.42 9.18 4.18
C GLY A 220 -8.65 10.54 4.86
N GLY A 221 -9.84 11.11 4.75
CA GLY A 221 -10.21 12.39 5.36
C GLY A 221 -9.56 13.62 4.70
N ALA A 222 -8.78 13.43 3.64
CA ALA A 222 -8.10 14.50 2.93
C ALA A 222 -9.00 15.14 1.85
N ARG A 223 -8.69 16.40 1.54
CA ARG A 223 -9.36 17.21 0.51
C ARG A 223 -8.32 17.86 -0.39
N VAL A 224 -8.77 18.47 -1.48
CA VAL A 224 -7.91 19.34 -2.27
C VAL A 224 -7.32 20.46 -1.39
N GLY A 225 -6.05 20.79 -1.59
CA GLY A 225 -5.25 21.70 -0.78
C GLY A 225 -4.61 21.07 0.45
N TYR A 226 -4.84 19.78 0.75
CA TYR A 226 -4.29 19.13 1.95
C TYR A 226 -2.88 18.58 1.75
N ARG A 227 -2.32 18.73 0.55
CA ARG A 227 -0.96 18.34 0.18
C ARG A 227 -0.80 16.82 0.17
N THR A 228 -1.61 16.16 -0.66
CA THR A 228 -1.71 14.70 -0.78
C THR A 228 -1.90 14.28 -2.24
N MET A 229 -1.97 12.96 -2.50
CA MET A 229 -2.31 12.45 -3.84
C MET A 229 -3.63 12.98 -4.43
N LEU A 230 -4.56 13.46 -3.61
CA LEU A 230 -5.79 14.06 -4.09
C LEU A 230 -5.56 15.36 -4.86
N ASP A 231 -4.48 16.09 -4.57
CA ASP A 231 -4.10 17.31 -5.29
C ASP A 231 -3.64 17.02 -6.73
N ALA A 232 -3.23 15.79 -7.01
CA ALA A 232 -2.99 15.30 -8.36
C ALA A 232 -4.26 14.72 -9.00
N LEU A 233 -4.96 13.85 -8.28
CA LEU A 233 -6.03 13.04 -8.85
C LEU A 233 -7.34 13.82 -9.08
N ILE A 234 -7.68 14.78 -8.22
CA ILE A 234 -8.92 15.57 -8.39
C ILE A 234 -8.87 16.42 -9.68
N PRO A 235 -7.84 17.26 -9.91
CA PRO A 235 -7.74 18.03 -11.15
C PRO A 235 -7.72 17.14 -12.39
N ALA A 236 -7.03 16.00 -12.31
CA ALA A 236 -7.00 15.02 -13.37
C ALA A 236 -8.40 14.49 -13.72
N SER A 237 -9.18 14.08 -12.72
CA SER A 237 -10.53 13.54 -12.90
C SER A 237 -11.51 14.59 -13.43
N GLU A 238 -11.38 15.85 -13.01
CA GLU A 238 -12.22 16.94 -13.49
C GLU A 238 -12.00 17.22 -14.98
N ILE A 239 -10.73 17.35 -15.38
CA ILE A 239 -10.34 17.56 -16.77
C ILE A 239 -10.72 16.36 -17.66
N LEU A 240 -10.51 15.14 -17.18
CA LEU A 240 -10.89 13.94 -17.95
C LEU A 240 -12.40 13.94 -18.25
N ARG A 241 -13.21 14.25 -17.23
CA ARG A 241 -14.67 14.30 -17.37
C ARG A 241 -15.10 15.39 -18.34
N GLU A 242 -14.58 16.61 -18.17
CA GLU A 242 -14.89 17.75 -19.05
C GLU A 242 -14.61 17.42 -20.52
N ARG A 243 -13.43 16.84 -20.80
CA ARG A 243 -12.99 16.49 -22.16
C ARG A 243 -13.85 15.38 -22.78
N LEU A 244 -14.17 14.34 -22.02
CA LEU A 244 -15.04 13.25 -22.48
C LEU A 244 -16.50 13.70 -22.66
N GLU A 245 -16.98 14.66 -21.88
CA GLU A 245 -18.30 15.28 -22.03
C GLU A 245 -18.36 16.20 -23.27
N ALA A 246 -17.26 16.90 -23.57
CA ALA A 246 -17.11 17.72 -24.78
C ALA A 246 -17.01 16.89 -26.09
N GLY A 247 -16.79 15.57 -25.98
CA GLY A 247 -16.65 14.68 -27.13
C GLY A 247 -15.26 14.67 -27.75
N ASP A 248 -14.24 15.13 -27.00
CA ASP A 248 -12.84 15.05 -27.43
C ASP A 248 -12.40 13.58 -27.60
N ASP A 249 -11.33 13.34 -28.37
CA ASP A 249 -10.73 12.02 -28.50
C ASP A 249 -10.33 11.47 -27.11
N PRO A 250 -10.73 10.22 -26.75
CA PRO A 250 -10.45 9.68 -25.43
C PRO A 250 -8.97 9.63 -25.06
N LEU A 251 -8.08 9.33 -26.01
CA LEU A 251 -6.65 9.22 -25.71
C LEU A 251 -6.05 10.59 -25.43
N ASP A 252 -6.42 11.60 -26.23
CA ASP A 252 -6.00 12.97 -25.97
C ASP A 252 -6.59 13.49 -24.65
N ALA A 253 -7.84 13.13 -24.31
CA ALA A 253 -8.45 13.45 -23.02
C ALA A 253 -7.66 12.86 -21.83
N PHE A 254 -7.25 11.59 -21.90
CA PHE A 254 -6.40 10.97 -20.87
C PHE A 254 -5.03 11.63 -20.77
N VAL A 255 -4.40 12.00 -21.89
CA VAL A 255 -3.11 12.70 -21.89
C VAL A 255 -3.23 14.08 -21.23
N VAL A 256 -4.21 14.89 -21.63
CA VAL A 256 -4.44 16.23 -21.05
C VAL A 256 -4.79 16.13 -19.55
N SER A 257 -5.61 15.15 -19.17
CA SER A 257 -5.91 14.84 -17.76
C SER A 257 -4.66 14.47 -16.97
N SER A 258 -3.73 13.71 -17.56
CA SER A 258 -2.49 13.33 -16.87
C SER A 258 -1.53 14.51 -16.66
N GLU A 259 -1.49 15.48 -17.57
CA GLU A 259 -0.72 16.71 -17.40
C GLU A 259 -1.34 17.61 -16.31
N ALA A 260 -2.67 17.61 -16.18
CA ALA A 260 -3.35 18.24 -15.04
C ALA A 260 -2.97 17.56 -13.71
N ALA A 261 -2.81 16.22 -13.70
CA ALA A 261 -2.32 15.50 -12.53
C ALA A 261 -0.91 15.93 -12.13
N MET A 262 0.01 16.05 -13.10
CA MET A 262 1.38 16.51 -12.86
C MET A 262 1.42 17.95 -12.33
N THR A 263 0.62 18.83 -12.93
CA THR A 263 0.51 20.23 -12.50
C THR A 263 -0.03 20.32 -11.07
N GLY A 264 -1.06 19.53 -10.76
CA GLY A 264 -1.62 19.41 -9.42
C GLY A 264 -0.59 18.90 -8.41
N ALA A 265 0.13 17.83 -8.73
CA ALA A 265 1.20 17.29 -7.89
C ALA A 265 2.32 18.31 -7.63
N GLU A 266 2.77 19.04 -8.64
CA GLU A 266 3.83 20.03 -8.50
C GLU A 266 3.37 21.24 -7.67
N SER A 267 2.09 21.64 -7.80
CA SER A 267 1.51 22.75 -7.02
C SER A 267 1.52 22.53 -5.51
N THR A 268 1.61 21.26 -5.06
CA THR A 268 1.69 20.91 -3.64
C THR A 268 2.89 21.56 -2.94
N ARG A 269 3.97 21.92 -3.66
CA ARG A 269 5.09 22.68 -3.11
C ARG A 269 4.65 23.91 -2.32
N HIS A 270 3.61 24.59 -2.81
CA HIS A 270 3.12 25.84 -2.26
C HIS A 270 1.97 25.68 -1.26
N MET A 271 1.58 24.44 -0.94
CA MET A 271 0.48 24.15 -0.01
C MET A 271 0.99 23.89 1.41
N GLN A 272 0.14 24.16 2.39
CA GLN A 272 0.35 23.70 3.76
C GLN A 272 -0.22 22.29 3.92
N ALA A 273 0.55 21.39 4.52
CA ALA A 273 0.09 20.03 4.75
C ALA A 273 -0.95 19.99 5.89
N GLN A 274 -2.12 19.39 5.61
CA GLN A 274 -3.19 19.20 6.59
C GLN A 274 -3.49 17.72 6.85
N ALA A 275 -2.79 16.83 6.16
CA ALA A 275 -2.91 15.38 6.32
C ALA A 275 -1.55 14.68 6.17
N GLY A 276 -1.48 13.44 6.63
CA GLY A 276 -0.28 12.59 6.52
C GLY A 276 0.90 13.07 7.36
N ARG A 277 2.07 12.47 7.14
CA ARG A 277 3.29 12.77 7.90
C ARG A 277 3.79 14.20 7.65
N SER A 278 3.54 14.73 6.46
CA SER A 278 3.85 16.12 6.08
C SER A 278 3.19 17.15 6.99
N SER A 279 2.04 16.83 7.60
CA SER A 279 1.34 17.73 8.54
C SER A 279 2.09 17.98 9.85
N TYR A 280 3.11 17.17 10.17
CA TYR A 280 3.94 17.33 11.37
C TYR A 280 5.10 18.31 11.16
N ILE A 281 5.33 18.76 9.92
CA ILE A 281 6.46 19.60 9.55
C ILE A 281 6.01 21.04 9.40
N ALA A 282 6.81 21.96 9.93
CA ALA A 282 6.52 23.39 9.84
C ALA A 282 6.47 23.87 8.38
N ALA A 283 5.51 24.76 8.09
CA ALA A 283 5.17 25.16 6.72
C ALA A 283 6.34 25.81 5.95
N ASP A 284 7.27 26.46 6.66
CA ASP A 284 8.50 27.07 6.11
C ASP A 284 9.47 26.02 5.56
N LYS A 285 9.47 24.79 6.10
CA LYS A 285 10.33 23.69 5.64
C LYS A 285 9.71 22.89 4.49
N LEU A 286 8.39 22.92 4.35
CA LEU A 286 7.64 22.20 3.31
C LEU A 286 7.86 22.78 1.90
N ALA A 287 8.09 24.09 1.78
CA ALA A 287 8.14 24.82 0.51
C ALA A 287 9.24 24.37 -0.48
N SER A 288 10.18 23.53 -0.03
CA SER A 288 11.33 23.08 -0.83
C SER A 288 11.06 21.83 -1.70
N ALA A 289 9.98 21.08 -1.45
CA ALA A 289 9.68 19.82 -2.14
C ALA A 289 8.18 19.60 -2.33
N PRO A 290 7.77 18.95 -3.44
CA PRO A 290 6.37 18.58 -3.67
C PRO A 290 6.02 17.41 -2.74
N ASP A 291 4.72 17.15 -2.58
CA ASP A 291 4.24 15.96 -1.89
C ASP A 291 4.65 14.70 -2.68
N PRO A 292 5.42 13.78 -2.10
CA PRO A 292 5.89 12.59 -2.80
C PRO A 292 4.73 11.65 -3.17
N GLY A 293 3.66 11.60 -2.38
CA GLY A 293 2.45 10.83 -2.69
C GLY A 293 1.73 11.34 -3.94
N ALA A 294 1.58 12.67 -4.06
CA ALA A 294 1.03 13.31 -5.24
C ALA A 294 1.89 13.09 -6.49
N MET A 295 3.21 13.24 -6.36
CA MET A 295 4.13 12.99 -7.47
C MET A 295 4.08 11.54 -7.94
N ALA A 296 4.03 10.57 -7.01
CA ALA A 296 3.94 9.16 -7.37
C ALA A 296 2.61 8.84 -8.10
N ALA A 297 1.48 9.34 -7.59
CA ALA A 297 0.18 9.14 -8.24
C ALA A 297 0.12 9.77 -9.64
N ALA A 298 0.61 11.01 -9.79
CA ALA A 298 0.64 11.71 -11.07
C ALA A 298 1.57 11.02 -12.09
N ALA A 299 2.76 10.60 -11.66
CA ALA A 299 3.72 9.94 -12.54
C ALA A 299 3.20 8.59 -13.05
N TRP A 300 2.60 7.77 -12.17
CA TRP A 300 1.93 6.53 -12.59
C TRP A 300 0.85 6.82 -13.64
N TYR A 301 -0.04 7.77 -13.34
CA TYR A 301 -1.17 8.09 -14.22
C TYR A 301 -0.72 8.63 -15.59
N ARG A 302 0.32 9.47 -15.61
CA ARG A 302 0.92 9.97 -16.86
C ARG A 302 1.58 8.87 -17.68
N ALA A 303 2.34 7.97 -17.04
CA ALA A 303 2.95 6.85 -17.74
C ALA A 303 1.89 5.96 -18.40
N VAL A 304 0.78 5.68 -17.69
CA VAL A 304 -0.38 4.99 -18.24
C VAL A 304 -0.95 5.74 -19.44
N ALA A 305 -1.29 7.02 -19.30
CA ALA A 305 -1.91 7.81 -20.37
C ALA A 305 -1.04 7.89 -21.64
N LEU A 306 0.27 8.09 -21.50
CA LEU A 306 1.20 8.12 -22.62
C LEU A 306 1.37 6.74 -23.28
N SER A 307 1.34 5.66 -22.49
CA SER A 307 1.41 4.30 -23.03
C SER A 307 0.19 3.99 -23.91
N LEU A 308 -1.01 4.43 -23.52
CA LEU A 308 -2.24 4.27 -24.31
C LEU A 308 -2.10 4.91 -25.69
N LYS A 309 -1.56 6.14 -25.76
CA LYS A 309 -1.33 6.83 -27.03
C LYS A 309 -0.32 6.08 -27.91
N SER A 310 0.76 5.56 -27.32
CA SER A 310 1.78 4.80 -28.05
C SER A 310 1.27 3.45 -28.57
N ALA A 311 0.54 2.68 -27.76
CA ALA A 311 -0.03 1.39 -28.12
C ALA A 311 -1.08 1.53 -29.23
N TRP A 312 -1.85 2.63 -29.20
CA TRP A 312 -2.85 2.90 -30.24
C TRP A 312 -2.22 3.28 -31.57
N CYS A 313 -1.14 4.09 -31.57
CA CYS A 313 -0.39 4.45 -32.78
C CYS A 313 0.23 3.23 -33.50
N HIS A 314 0.66 2.20 -32.76
CA HIS A 314 1.21 0.96 -33.34
C HIS A 314 0.13 -0.05 -33.77
N SER A 315 -1.14 0.22 -33.48
CA SER A 315 -2.28 -0.66 -33.78
C SER A 315 -3.18 -0.16 -34.92
N LYS A 316 -2.81 0.95 -35.58
CA LYS A 316 -3.44 1.38 -36.84
C LYS A 316 -2.85 0.56 -38.00
N PRO A 317 -3.69 -0.08 -38.84
CA PRO A 317 -3.24 -0.79 -40.03
C PRO A 317 -2.63 0.16 -41.07
#